data_AF-A0A944D8A9-F1
#
_entry.id   AF-A0A944D8A9-F1
#
_cell.length_a   1.000
_cell.length_b   1.000
_cell.length_c   1.000
_cell.angle_alpha   90.00
_cell.angle_beta   90.00
_cell.angle_gamma   90.00
#
_symmetry.space_group_name_H-M   'P 1'
#
loop_
_entity.id
_entity.type
_entity.pdbx_description
1 polymer ?
#
loop_
_entity_poly.entity_id
_entity_poly.type
_entity_poly.pdbx_seq_one_letter_code
_entity_poly.pdbx_strand_id
1 'polypeptide(L)'
;MDIYHYHPDSGEFIGVSIADPSPLEPGTYLIPAFATSAPPPEPELGKIAAWVGGAWRLDPAPAPQPPIEPPEPTEPTEEEIIAELAAAVQSHLDTAARAVGYDSIASAVTYAEEPAVAKFQAEGRTFRAWRSLVWEACYQIMADVQSNARPIPSAAELIAELPALVLP
;
A
#
# COMPACT_ATOMS: atom_id res chain seq x y z
N MET A 1 -4.35 3.40 44.67
CA MET A 1 -2.98 3.92 44.83
C MET A 1 -2.53 4.40 43.47
N ASP A 2 -2.04 5.63 43.36
CA ASP A 2 -1.58 6.17 42.07
C ASP A 2 -0.27 5.49 41.67
N ILE A 3 -0.15 5.16 40.39
CA ILE A 3 1.07 4.71 39.75
C ILE A 3 1.36 5.58 38.54
N TYR A 4 2.64 5.80 38.31
CA TYR A 4 3.17 6.72 37.32
C TYR A 4 3.90 5.90 36.27
N HIS A 5 3.40 5.95 35.04
CA HIS A 5 3.94 5.21 33.91
C HIS A 5 5.05 5.99 33.25
N TYR A 6 6.09 5.29 32.83
CA TYR A 6 7.18 5.84 32.04
C TYR A 6 7.43 5.03 30.78
N HIS A 7 7.97 5.68 29.75
CA HIS A 7 8.29 5.03 28.48
C HIS A 7 9.40 3.99 28.68
N PRO A 8 9.28 2.77 28.12
CA PRO A 8 10.25 1.69 28.37
C PRO A 8 11.66 2.04 27.89
N ASP A 9 11.79 2.73 26.75
CA ASP A 9 13.10 3.09 26.19
C ASP A 9 13.64 4.45 26.67
N SER A 10 12.83 5.52 26.63
CA SER A 10 13.28 6.87 27.01
C SER A 10 13.12 7.18 28.50
N GLY A 11 12.33 6.41 29.25
CA GLY A 11 12.02 6.68 30.66
C GLY A 11 11.07 7.86 30.87
N GLU A 12 10.60 8.53 29.82
CA GLU A 12 9.75 9.72 29.94
C GLU A 12 8.41 9.42 30.61
N PHE A 13 7.95 10.30 31.49
CA PHE A 13 6.64 10.19 32.13
C PHE A 13 5.51 10.24 31.08
N ILE A 14 4.71 9.18 31.02
CA ILE A 14 3.60 9.04 30.05
C ILE A 14 2.26 9.40 30.69
N GLY A 15 2.05 9.08 31.97
CA GLY A 15 0.77 9.34 32.62
C GLY A 15 0.58 8.66 33.98
N VAL A 16 -0.57 8.92 34.59
CA VAL A 16 -0.99 8.37 35.89
C VAL A 16 -2.13 7.39 35.71
N SER A 17 -2.11 6.28 36.45
CA SER A 17 -3.27 5.41 36.61
C SER A 17 -3.43 4.94 38.05
N ILE A 18 -4.57 4.33 38.36
CA ILE A 18 -4.82 3.70 39.67
C ILE A 18 -4.36 2.25 39.61
N ALA A 19 -3.53 1.83 40.55
CA ALA A 19 -3.13 0.43 40.70
C ALA A 19 -4.26 -0.41 41.29
N ASP A 20 -4.41 -1.62 40.74
CA ASP A 20 -5.34 -2.63 41.25
C ASP A 20 -4.79 -3.33 42.50
N PRO A 21 -5.64 -3.67 43.49
CA PRO A 21 -5.22 -4.46 44.64
C PRO A 21 -4.85 -5.88 44.22
N SER A 22 -3.81 -6.44 44.85
CA SER A 22 -3.40 -7.82 44.62
C SER A 22 -4.49 -8.78 45.12
N PRO A 23 -4.99 -9.70 44.26
CA PRO A 23 -5.94 -10.71 44.71
C PRO A 23 -5.31 -11.78 45.61
N LEU A 24 -3.98 -11.85 45.66
CA LEU A 24 -3.23 -12.86 46.42
C LEU A 24 -2.72 -12.32 47.76
N GLU A 25 -2.52 -11.01 47.86
CA GLU A 25 -1.93 -10.35 49.03
C GLU A 25 -2.79 -9.14 49.45
N PRO A 26 -3.67 -9.29 50.45
CA PRO A 26 -4.51 -8.21 50.93
C PRO A 26 -3.67 -7.01 51.40
N GLY A 27 -3.90 -5.85 50.79
CA GLY A 27 -3.18 -4.60 51.10
C GLY A 27 -1.98 -4.29 50.20
N THR A 28 -1.57 -5.23 49.35
CA THR A 28 -0.56 -5.00 48.30
C THR A 28 -1.26 -4.55 47.00
N TYR A 29 -0.59 -3.72 46.20
CA TYR A 29 -1.09 -3.25 44.90
C TYR A 29 -0.18 -3.73 43.77
N LEU A 30 -0.77 -4.01 42.61
CA LEU A 30 -0.05 -4.45 41.42
C LEU A 30 0.55 -3.24 40.70
N ILE A 31 1.88 -3.23 40.57
CA ILE A 31 2.62 -2.21 39.81
C ILE A 31 3.14 -2.89 38.53
N PRO A 32 2.64 -2.52 37.34
CA PRO A 32 3.11 -3.05 36.07
C PRO A 32 4.59 -2.76 35.80
N ALA A 33 5.19 -3.51 34.88
CA ALA A 33 6.49 -3.14 34.33
C ALA A 33 6.39 -1.73 33.72
N PHE A 34 7.41 -0.89 33.98
CA PHE A 34 7.47 0.51 33.57
C PHE A 34 6.48 1.47 34.27
N ALA A 35 6.05 1.09 35.48
CA ALA A 35 5.34 1.97 36.39
C ALA A 35 6.06 2.07 37.74
N THR A 36 5.84 3.17 38.45
CA THR A 36 6.37 3.40 39.80
C THR A 36 5.30 4.01 40.69
N SER A 37 5.38 3.77 42.00
CA SER A 37 4.56 4.44 43.01
C SER A 37 5.13 5.80 43.43
N ALA A 38 6.38 6.09 43.08
CA ALA A 38 7.01 7.35 43.36
C ALA A 38 6.41 8.44 42.44
N PRO A 39 5.87 9.54 42.99
CA PRO A 39 5.34 10.63 42.17
C PRO A 39 6.47 11.31 41.38
N PRO A 40 6.22 11.71 40.12
CA PRO A 40 7.16 12.53 39.36
C PRO A 40 7.33 13.89 40.05
N PRO A 41 8.48 14.55 39.85
CA PRO A 41 8.74 15.90 40.33
C PRO A 41 7.74 16.90 39.73
N GLU A 42 7.63 18.06 40.37
CA GLU A 42 6.78 19.15 39.89
C GLU A 42 7.19 19.58 38.47
N PRO A 43 6.23 19.76 37.54
CA PRO A 43 6.56 20.09 36.15
C PRO A 43 7.24 21.46 36.07
N GLU A 44 8.40 21.50 35.42
CA GLU A 44 9.14 22.73 35.14
C GLU A 44 9.05 23.02 33.64
N LEU A 45 8.77 24.28 33.27
CA LEU A 45 8.64 24.69 31.88
C LEU A 45 9.92 24.35 31.10
N GLY A 46 9.78 23.61 30.00
CA GLY A 46 10.91 23.20 29.16
C GLY A 46 11.69 22.00 29.70
N LYS A 47 11.16 21.28 30.70
CA LYS A 47 11.70 20.00 31.16
C LYS A 47 10.64 18.91 31.12
N ILE A 48 11.09 17.67 30.93
CA ILE A 48 10.31 16.46 31.01
C ILE A 48 10.80 15.62 32.18
N ALA A 49 9.89 14.99 32.91
CA ALA A 49 10.25 14.02 33.93
C ALA A 49 10.61 12.69 33.26
N ALA A 50 11.80 12.16 33.54
CA ALA A 50 12.27 10.87 33.04
C ALA A 50 12.72 9.98 34.21
N TRP A 51 12.35 8.70 34.19
CA TRP A 51 12.73 7.69 35.16
C TRP A 51 14.08 7.08 34.77
N VAL A 52 15.14 7.47 35.47
CA VAL A 52 16.52 7.08 35.14
C VAL A 52 17.18 6.50 36.38
N GLY A 53 17.67 5.25 36.29
CA GLY A 53 18.39 4.60 37.38
C GLY A 53 17.56 4.36 38.66
N GLY A 54 16.22 4.25 38.53
CA GLY A 54 15.32 4.02 39.66
C GLY A 54 14.84 5.28 40.39
N ALA A 55 15.03 6.46 39.79
CA ALA A 55 14.53 7.72 40.32
C ALA A 55 14.07 8.66 39.20
N TRP A 56 13.17 9.59 39.53
CA TRP A 56 12.77 10.65 38.61
C TRP A 56 13.85 11.72 38.47
N ARG A 57 14.08 12.17 37.24
CA ARG A 57 14.94 13.30 36.89
C ARG A 57 14.20 14.24 35.96
N LEU A 58 14.39 15.55 36.11
CA LEU A 58 13.90 16.54 35.15
C LEU A 58 14.97 16.77 34.09
N ASP A 59 14.74 16.25 32.89
CA ASP A 59 15.61 16.45 31.74
C ASP A 59 15.07 17.59 30.86
N PRO A 60 15.94 18.35 30.16
CA PRO A 60 15.49 19.33 29.19
C PRO A 60 14.56 18.67 28.17
N ALA A 61 13.40 19.28 27.93
CA ALA A 61 12.53 18.85 26.86
C ALA A 61 13.33 18.92 25.54
N PRO A 62 13.22 17.90 24.67
CA PRO A 62 13.83 17.99 23.36
C PRO A 62 13.35 19.27 22.67
N ALA A 63 14.23 19.92 21.92
CA ALA A 63 13.84 21.08 21.14
C ALA A 63 12.60 20.74 20.31
N PRO A 64 11.60 21.64 20.23
CA PRO A 64 10.42 21.38 19.40
C PRO A 64 10.90 21.01 18.00
N GLN A 65 10.54 19.80 17.57
CA GLN A 65 10.86 19.36 16.22
C GLN A 65 10.20 20.37 15.25
N PRO A 66 10.90 20.78 14.18
CA PRO A 66 10.26 21.57 13.14
C PRO A 66 8.99 20.84 12.66
N PRO A 67 7.94 21.56 12.24
CA PRO A 67 6.74 20.93 11.69
C PRO A 67 7.14 19.90 10.63
N ILE A 68 6.61 18.68 10.74
CA ILE A 68 6.79 17.66 9.71
C ILE A 68 6.13 18.23 8.45
N GLU A 69 6.94 18.61 7.46
CA GLU A 69 6.44 19.02 6.16
C GLU A 69 5.70 17.82 5.53
N PRO A 70 4.48 17.98 4.99
CA PRO A 70 3.82 16.90 4.27
C PRO A 70 4.79 16.30 3.24
N PRO A 71 4.85 14.97 3.07
CA PRO A 71 5.70 14.40 2.05
C PRO A 71 5.32 15.03 0.70
N GLU A 72 6.32 15.49 -0.05
CA GLU A 72 6.09 15.96 -1.42
C GLU A 72 5.41 14.84 -2.22
N PRO A 73 4.48 15.16 -3.14
CA PRO A 73 3.89 14.15 -4.01
C PRO A 73 5.03 13.51 -4.82
N THR A 74 5.32 12.24 -4.54
CA THR A 74 6.32 11.48 -5.29
C THR A 74 5.80 11.26 -6.70
N GLU A 75 6.67 11.47 -7.71
CA GLU A 75 6.37 11.04 -9.07
C GLU A 75 6.07 9.52 -9.07
N PRO A 76 5.16 9.04 -9.94
CA PRO A 76 4.85 7.62 -10.04
C PRO A 76 6.13 6.84 -10.32
N THR A 77 6.32 5.75 -9.58
CA THR A 77 7.42 4.82 -9.82
C THR A 77 7.25 4.12 -11.16
N GLU A 78 8.34 3.61 -11.73
CA GLU A 78 8.31 2.84 -12.99
C GLU A 78 7.34 1.65 -12.91
N GLU A 79 7.29 0.96 -11.76
CA GLU A 79 6.38 -0.15 -11.52
C GLU A 79 4.91 0.29 -11.57
N GLU A 80 4.59 1.45 -11.00
CA GLU A 80 3.24 2.01 -11.04
C GLU A 80 2.83 2.40 -12.46
N ILE A 81 3.75 2.98 -13.25
CA ILE A 81 3.50 3.32 -14.65
C ILE A 81 3.25 2.05 -15.48
N ILE A 82 4.07 1.00 -15.29
CA ILE A 82 3.88 -0.28 -15.98
C ILE A 82 2.53 -0.89 -15.59
N ALA A 83 2.17 -0.87 -14.31
CA ALA A 83 0.89 -1.38 -13.83
C ALA A 83 -0.31 -0.62 -14.44
N GLU A 84 -0.21 0.71 -14.53
CA GLU A 84 -1.23 1.56 -15.15
C GLU A 84 -1.41 1.23 -16.65
N LEU A 85 -0.31 1.15 -17.40
CA LEU A 85 -0.34 0.81 -18.82
C LEU A 85 -0.89 -0.60 -19.06
N ALA A 86 -0.48 -1.59 -18.25
CA ALA A 86 -1.01 -2.94 -18.32
C ALA A 86 -2.53 -2.98 -18.04
N ALA A 87 -3.01 -2.22 -17.06
CA ALA A 87 -4.43 -2.10 -16.75
C ALA A 87 -5.21 -1.44 -17.91
N ALA A 88 -4.64 -0.43 -18.57
CA ALA A 88 -5.25 0.21 -19.73
C ALA A 88 -5.39 -0.76 -20.92
N VAL A 89 -4.37 -1.57 -21.20
CA VAL A 89 -4.40 -2.61 -22.25
C VAL A 89 -5.45 -3.67 -21.92
N GLN A 90 -5.49 -4.14 -20.68
CA GLN A 90 -6.51 -5.11 -20.23
C GLN A 90 -7.93 -4.54 -20.39
N SER A 91 -8.15 -3.29 -20.00
CA SER A 91 -9.44 -2.60 -20.18
C SER A 91 -9.83 -2.46 -21.65
N HIS A 92 -8.87 -2.19 -22.54
CA HIS A 92 -9.10 -2.13 -23.99
C HIS A 92 -9.56 -3.50 -24.54
N LEU A 93 -8.87 -4.58 -24.19
CA LEU A 93 -9.24 -5.94 -24.57
C LEU A 93 -10.64 -6.33 -24.09
N ASP A 94 -10.95 -6.03 -22.83
CA ASP A 94 -12.26 -6.34 -22.24
C ASP A 94 -13.38 -5.50 -22.86
N THR A 95 -13.11 -4.23 -23.16
CA THR A 95 -14.08 -3.34 -23.82
C THR A 95 -14.44 -3.87 -25.21
N ALA A 96 -13.44 -4.33 -25.98
CA ALA A 96 -13.68 -4.94 -27.28
C ALA A 96 -14.52 -6.23 -27.19
N ALA A 97 -14.30 -7.07 -26.17
CA ALA A 97 -15.11 -8.26 -25.92
C ALA A 97 -16.54 -7.92 -25.49
N ARG A 98 -16.72 -6.90 -24.63
CA ARG A 98 -18.05 -6.41 -24.20
C ARG A 98 -18.86 -5.83 -25.33
N ALA A 99 -18.22 -5.19 -26.30
CA ALA A 99 -18.89 -4.63 -27.48
C ALA A 99 -19.66 -5.68 -28.30
N VAL A 100 -19.30 -6.97 -28.17
CA VAL A 100 -19.98 -8.09 -28.85
C VAL A 100 -20.72 -9.04 -27.90
N GLY A 101 -20.87 -8.65 -26.63
CA GLY A 101 -21.74 -9.33 -25.66
C GLY A 101 -21.04 -10.29 -24.70
N TYR A 102 -19.71 -10.30 -24.60
CA TYR A 102 -18.98 -11.04 -23.57
C TYR A 102 -18.74 -10.20 -22.31
N ASP A 103 -18.56 -10.83 -21.15
CA ASP A 103 -18.24 -10.09 -19.91
C ASP A 103 -16.80 -9.53 -19.90
N SER A 104 -15.88 -10.25 -20.55
CA SER A 104 -14.44 -9.97 -20.61
C SER A 104 -13.76 -10.69 -21.78
N ILE A 105 -12.52 -10.32 -22.09
CA ILE A 105 -11.68 -11.06 -23.05
C ILE A 105 -11.47 -12.50 -22.61
N ALA A 106 -11.39 -12.76 -21.30
CA ALA A 106 -11.24 -14.11 -20.77
C ALA A 106 -12.45 -14.98 -21.13
N SER A 107 -13.67 -14.45 -20.97
CA SER A 107 -14.91 -15.13 -21.34
C SER A 107 -14.99 -15.42 -22.84
N ALA A 108 -14.53 -14.50 -23.69
CA ALA A 108 -14.52 -14.74 -25.14
C ALA A 108 -13.54 -15.87 -25.52
N VAL A 109 -12.34 -15.86 -24.92
CA VAL A 109 -11.28 -16.84 -25.20
C VAL A 109 -11.66 -18.26 -24.79
N THR A 110 -12.49 -18.45 -23.74
CA THR A 110 -12.89 -19.80 -23.32
C THR A 110 -13.67 -20.56 -24.39
N TYR A 111 -14.38 -19.87 -25.29
CA TYR A 111 -15.11 -20.49 -26.39
C TYR A 111 -14.24 -20.96 -27.56
N ALA A 112 -12.94 -20.61 -27.60
CA ALA A 112 -12.06 -20.90 -28.74
C ALA A 112 -11.98 -22.39 -29.13
N GLU A 113 -12.23 -23.29 -28.17
CA GLU A 113 -12.17 -24.75 -28.35
C GLU A 113 -13.55 -25.42 -28.21
N GLU A 114 -14.65 -24.68 -28.20
CA GLU A 114 -16.01 -25.21 -28.05
C GLU A 114 -16.72 -25.36 -29.42
N PRO A 115 -16.85 -26.56 -29.98
CA PRO A 115 -17.41 -26.75 -31.33
C PRO A 115 -18.94 -26.71 -31.41
N ALA A 116 -19.68 -26.74 -30.29
CA ALA A 116 -21.14 -26.81 -30.31
C ALA A 116 -21.80 -25.63 -31.04
N VAL A 117 -21.17 -24.45 -31.01
CA VAL A 117 -21.63 -23.25 -31.71
C VAL A 117 -20.48 -22.60 -32.48
N ALA A 118 -20.47 -22.79 -33.81
CA ALA A 118 -19.38 -22.34 -34.68
C ALA A 118 -19.07 -20.83 -34.59
N LYS A 119 -20.10 -19.99 -34.36
CA LYS A 119 -19.95 -18.55 -34.17
C LYS A 119 -19.04 -18.22 -32.99
N PHE A 120 -19.40 -18.68 -31.79
CA PHE A 120 -18.63 -18.42 -30.57
C PHE A 120 -17.23 -19.04 -30.62
N GLN A 121 -17.09 -20.17 -31.31
CA GLN A 121 -15.79 -20.77 -31.54
C GLN A 121 -14.88 -19.90 -32.41
N ALA A 122 -15.41 -19.35 -33.51
CA ALA A 122 -14.67 -18.48 -34.41
C ALA A 122 -14.29 -17.15 -33.73
N GLU A 123 -15.23 -16.53 -33.00
CA GLU A 123 -15.01 -15.33 -32.20
C GLU A 123 -13.95 -15.59 -31.12
N GLY A 124 -14.09 -16.68 -30.34
CA GLY A 124 -13.14 -17.02 -29.28
C GLY A 124 -11.71 -17.27 -29.79
N ARG A 125 -11.54 -17.94 -30.94
CA ARG A 125 -10.22 -18.10 -31.59
C ARG A 125 -9.64 -16.75 -32.01
N THR A 126 -10.46 -15.87 -32.56
CA THR A 126 -10.06 -14.53 -32.99
C THR A 126 -9.59 -13.70 -31.80
N PHE A 127 -10.37 -13.65 -30.73
CA PHE A 127 -10.00 -12.97 -29.49
C PHE A 127 -8.72 -13.55 -28.85
N ARG A 128 -8.53 -14.87 -28.89
CA ARG A 128 -7.32 -15.53 -28.37
C ARG A 128 -6.07 -15.14 -29.15
N ALA A 129 -6.16 -15.12 -30.48
CA ALA A 129 -5.08 -14.69 -31.35
C ALA A 129 -4.78 -13.20 -31.17
N TRP A 130 -5.82 -12.36 -31.22
CA TRP A 130 -5.70 -10.91 -31.07
C TRP A 130 -5.09 -10.51 -29.72
N ARG A 131 -5.56 -11.08 -28.60
CA ARG A 131 -4.98 -10.85 -27.27
C ARG A 131 -3.48 -11.16 -27.24
N SER A 132 -3.06 -12.24 -27.90
CA SER A 132 -1.65 -12.64 -27.93
C SER A 132 -0.80 -11.62 -28.71
N LEU A 133 -1.30 -11.12 -29.83
CA LEU A 133 -0.64 -10.09 -30.64
C LEU A 133 -0.57 -8.73 -29.93
N VAL A 134 -1.63 -8.37 -29.19
CA VAL A 134 -1.66 -7.15 -28.37
C VAL A 134 -0.55 -7.19 -27.31
N TRP A 135 -0.46 -8.28 -26.54
CA TRP A 135 0.58 -8.39 -25.50
C TRP A 135 1.99 -8.47 -26.07
N GLU A 136 2.17 -9.14 -27.21
CA GLU A 136 3.45 -9.12 -27.93
C GLU A 136 3.87 -7.69 -28.29
N ALA A 137 2.96 -6.89 -28.85
CA ALA A 137 3.23 -5.49 -29.16
C ALA A 137 3.62 -4.67 -27.91
N CYS A 138 2.91 -4.88 -26.79
CA CYS A 138 3.26 -4.24 -25.51
C CYS A 138 4.68 -4.60 -25.05
N TYR A 139 5.09 -5.87 -25.19
CA TYR A 139 6.43 -6.29 -24.79
C TYR A 139 7.52 -5.69 -25.69
N GLN A 140 7.27 -5.55 -26.99
CA GLN A 140 8.21 -4.88 -27.90
C GLN A 140 8.37 -3.40 -27.51
N ILE A 141 7.26 -2.69 -27.25
CA ILE A 141 7.29 -1.29 -26.81
C ILE A 141 8.05 -1.15 -25.48
N MET A 142 7.83 -2.05 -24.53
CA MET A 142 8.55 -2.07 -23.26
C MET A 142 10.06 -2.27 -23.46
N ALA A 143 10.47 -3.16 -24.38
CA ALA A 143 11.88 -3.37 -24.71
C ALA A 143 12.52 -2.12 -25.36
N ASP A 144 11.79 -1.41 -26.23
CA ASP A 144 12.25 -0.16 -26.83
C ASP A 144 12.41 0.96 -25.78
N VAL A 145 11.50 1.01 -24.80
CA VAL A 145 11.60 1.94 -23.65
C VAL A 145 12.82 1.61 -22.80
N GLN A 146 13.01 0.34 -22.42
CA GLN A 146 14.13 -0.11 -21.59
C GLN A 146 15.50 0.06 -22.27
N SER A 147 15.54 -0.03 -23.60
CA SER A 147 16.75 0.25 -24.39
C SER A 147 16.97 1.73 -24.68
N ASN A 148 16.11 2.61 -24.15
CA ASN A 148 16.15 4.06 -24.34
C ASN A 148 16.00 4.48 -25.82
N ALA A 149 15.37 3.62 -26.64
CA ALA A 149 15.08 3.88 -28.05
C ALA A 149 13.84 4.76 -28.24
N ARG A 150 12.92 4.77 -27.26
CA ARG A 150 11.73 5.63 -27.22
C ARG A 150 11.36 6.02 -25.78
N PRO A 151 10.64 7.14 -25.57
CA PRO A 151 10.07 7.45 -24.26
C PRO A 151 8.89 6.53 -23.91
N ILE A 152 8.54 6.46 -22.63
CA ILE A 152 7.34 5.75 -22.15
C ILE A 152 6.10 6.39 -22.81
N PRO A 153 5.28 5.62 -23.54
CA PRO A 153 4.05 6.15 -24.13
C PRO A 153 2.98 6.37 -23.06
N SER A 154 2.08 7.31 -23.30
CA SER A 154 0.83 7.39 -22.55
C SER A 154 -0.08 6.20 -22.86
N ALA A 155 -1.06 5.93 -21.98
CA ALA A 155 -2.04 4.86 -22.20
C ALA A 155 -2.79 5.02 -23.54
N ALA A 156 -3.08 6.25 -23.96
CA ALA A 156 -3.78 6.53 -25.21
C ALA A 156 -2.91 6.23 -26.44
N GLU A 157 -1.63 6.61 -26.41
CA GLU A 157 -0.67 6.32 -27.48
C GLU A 157 -0.42 4.81 -27.58
N LEU A 158 -0.22 4.15 -26.45
CA LEU A 158 -0.05 2.70 -26.40
C LEU A 158 -1.22 1.99 -27.07
N ILE A 159 -2.46 2.33 -26.68
CA ILE A 159 -3.68 1.72 -27.25
C ILE A 159 -3.80 1.99 -28.76
N ALA A 160 -3.39 3.18 -29.23
CA ALA A 160 -3.44 3.53 -30.65
C ALA A 160 -2.44 2.73 -31.52
N GLU A 161 -1.33 2.27 -30.93
CA GLU A 161 -0.31 1.45 -31.58
C GLU A 161 -0.67 -0.05 -31.60
N LEU A 162 -1.68 -0.48 -30.83
CA LEU A 162 -2.08 -1.88 -30.75
C LEU A 162 -2.72 -2.39 -32.05
N PRO A 163 -2.55 -3.70 -32.37
CA PRO A 163 -3.20 -4.29 -33.53
C PRO A 163 -4.73 -4.17 -33.41
N ALA A 164 -5.41 -3.87 -34.53
CA ALA A 164 -6.86 -3.78 -34.55
C ALA A 164 -7.52 -5.18 -34.49
N LEU A 165 -8.64 -5.28 -33.77
CA LEU A 165 -9.47 -6.48 -33.74
C LEU A 165 -10.27 -6.60 -35.04
N VAL A 166 -10.18 -7.76 -35.70
CA VAL A 166 -10.98 -8.10 -36.88
C VAL A 166 -11.78 -9.37 -36.57
N LEU A 167 -13.08 -9.21 -36.35
CA LEU A 167 -13.99 -10.34 -36.08
C LEU A 167 -14.47 -11.02 -37.38
N PRO A 168 -14.73 -12.34 -37.36
CA PRO A 168 -15.21 -13.10 -38.50
C PRO A 168 -16.67 -12.82 -38.88
#